data_AF-A0A7W7DN90-F1
#
_entry.id   AF-A0A7W7DN90-F1
#
_cell.length_a   1.000
_cell.length_b   1.000
_cell.length_c   1.000
_cell.angle_alpha   90.00
_cell.angle_beta   90.00
_cell.angle_gamma   90.00
#
_symmetry.space_group_name_H-M   'P 1'
#
loop_
_entity.id
_entity.type
_entity.pdbx_description
1 polymer ?
#
loop_
_entity_poly.entity_id
_entity_poly.type
_entity_poly.pdbx_seq_one_letter_code
_entity_poly.pdbx_strand_id
1 'polypeptide(L)'
;MERGGMDAYDEGSNARHGPDAPRRPAPPAQRSAPADSAAPDVSPGPELAPDVSPGPELAPDVSPGPELAPDVSPGPELAPDVAPAPPAPVVAPAPPGSWPPGEPRTGIAALSPRYQVGVALALAVVAIGVCVHIGMTFLHVAPANTVTRAHGEAVDDWIYPEFEQNWKLFAPNPLQQNISIQVRAGVRGPDGMTQTTGWYDLSAEDGRAIDGNLLPSHTQQNELRRAWDFFVATHDSENRPVGLRGSLSESYLRRIMVLRLGRDDAVRAATGSSGVIERVQVRSRTSNVPPPEWSREKVSTTPSYRELPWWRVPQDEARGGVR
;
A
#
# COMPACT_ATOMS: atom_id res chain seq x y z
N MET A 1 38.24 11.32 -58.15
CA MET A 1 38.75 10.02 -57.67
C MET A 1 37.54 9.14 -57.38
N GLU A 2 37.29 8.22 -58.30
CA GLU A 2 36.24 7.21 -58.25
C GLU A 2 36.54 6.10 -57.24
N ARG A 3 35.46 5.50 -56.72
CA ARG A 3 35.17 4.08 -56.46
C ARG A 3 33.80 4.08 -55.74
N GLY A 4 32.71 3.44 -56.16
CA GLY A 4 32.50 2.38 -57.15
C GLY A 4 31.71 1.22 -56.50
N GLY A 5 30.41 1.11 -56.81
CA GLY A 5 29.56 -0.12 -56.78
C GLY A 5 28.96 -0.52 -55.42
N MET A 6 27.75 -1.09 -55.31
CA MET A 6 26.91 -1.80 -56.29
C MET A 6 25.44 -1.88 -55.81
N ASP A 7 24.52 -1.91 -56.78
CA ASP A 7 23.05 -1.98 -56.72
C ASP A 7 22.44 -3.38 -56.45
N ALA A 8 21.09 -3.38 -56.39
CA ALA A 8 20.08 -4.45 -56.54
C ALA A 8 19.60 -5.11 -55.23
N TYR A 9 18.29 -5.21 -54.92
CA TYR A 9 17.14 -5.52 -55.79
C TYR A 9 15.85 -4.77 -55.41
N ASP A 10 15.13 -4.38 -56.46
CA ASP A 10 13.75 -3.91 -56.50
C ASP A 10 12.99 -4.92 -57.37
N GLU A 11 11.84 -5.45 -56.89
CA GLU A 11 10.83 -6.03 -57.77
C GLU A 11 9.49 -6.17 -57.02
N GLY A 12 8.54 -5.30 -57.39
CA GLY A 12 7.13 -5.43 -57.05
C GLY A 12 6.34 -6.19 -58.13
N SER A 13 5.13 -6.63 -57.79
CA SER A 13 4.01 -6.64 -58.74
C SER A 13 2.65 -6.83 -58.08
N ASN A 14 1.79 -5.85 -58.32
CA ASN A 14 0.33 -5.87 -58.15
C ASN A 14 -0.34 -6.59 -59.33
N ALA A 15 -1.43 -7.32 -59.08
CA ALA A 15 -2.51 -7.45 -60.07
C ALA A 15 -3.86 -7.83 -59.43
N ARG A 16 -4.88 -6.99 -59.67
CA ARG A 16 -6.32 -7.29 -59.59
C ARG A 16 -6.90 -7.21 -61.00
N HIS A 17 -7.73 -8.17 -61.42
CA HIS A 17 -8.81 -7.98 -62.39
C HIS A 17 -9.81 -9.16 -62.42
N GLY A 18 -11.10 -8.88 -62.13
CA GLY A 18 -12.29 -9.21 -62.95
C GLY A 18 -12.87 -10.65 -63.03
N PRO A 19 -14.19 -10.81 -63.36
CA PRO A 19 -15.07 -11.88 -62.85
C PRO A 19 -15.75 -12.82 -63.89
N ASP A 20 -16.50 -13.82 -63.37
CA ASP A 20 -17.72 -14.53 -63.92
C ASP A 20 -17.75 -16.09 -63.93
N ALA A 21 -18.46 -16.66 -62.92
CA ALA A 21 -19.51 -17.73 -62.90
C ALA A 21 -19.32 -19.17 -63.52
N PRO A 22 -20.15 -20.21 -63.20
CA PRO A 22 -21.08 -20.47 -62.06
C PRO A 22 -20.99 -21.89 -61.38
N ARG A 23 -21.77 -22.03 -60.30
CA ARG A 23 -22.03 -23.13 -59.31
C ARG A 23 -22.33 -24.56 -59.84
N ARG A 24 -21.97 -25.60 -59.03
CA ARG A 24 -22.86 -26.72 -58.59
C ARG A 24 -22.25 -27.64 -57.48
N PRO A 25 -22.99 -28.56 -56.82
CA PRO A 25 -23.31 -28.53 -55.39
C PRO A 25 -22.60 -29.60 -54.51
N ALA A 26 -22.70 -29.42 -53.18
CA ALA A 26 -22.17 -30.31 -52.14
C ALA A 26 -22.93 -31.65 -51.99
N PRO A 27 -22.24 -32.70 -51.50
CA PRO A 27 -22.85 -33.61 -50.52
C PRO A 27 -21.84 -34.08 -49.43
N PRO A 28 -22.25 -34.97 -48.50
CA PRO A 28 -22.66 -34.69 -47.13
C PRO A 28 -21.54 -34.81 -46.07
N ALA A 29 -21.75 -34.17 -44.92
CA ALA A 29 -20.87 -34.27 -43.75
C ALA A 29 -20.85 -35.69 -43.16
N GLN A 30 -19.70 -36.36 -43.26
CA GLN A 30 -19.39 -37.57 -42.49
C GLN A 30 -18.81 -37.17 -41.14
N ARG A 31 -19.36 -37.77 -40.08
CA ARG A 31 -18.85 -37.72 -38.71
C ARG A 31 -17.46 -38.36 -38.69
N SER A 32 -16.49 -37.68 -38.11
CA SER A 32 -15.24 -38.29 -37.65
C SER A 32 -14.69 -37.44 -36.50
N ALA A 33 -14.70 -38.02 -35.30
CA ALA A 33 -13.82 -37.57 -34.21
C ALA A 33 -12.37 -37.93 -34.58
N PRO A 34 -11.38 -37.15 -34.12
CA PRO A 34 -10.48 -37.66 -33.08
C PRO A 34 -10.17 -36.58 -32.01
N ALA A 35 -10.15 -36.96 -30.73
CA ALA A 35 -8.99 -37.38 -29.93
C ALA A 35 -8.11 -36.23 -29.43
N ASP A 36 -8.06 -36.14 -28.10
CA ASP A 36 -7.09 -35.50 -27.19
C ASP A 36 -6.05 -34.52 -27.75
N SER A 37 -6.08 -33.30 -27.23
CA SER A 37 -4.89 -32.46 -27.07
C SER A 37 -5.06 -31.47 -25.91
N ALA A 38 -4.37 -31.80 -24.83
CA ALA A 38 -3.72 -30.96 -23.82
C ALA A 38 -4.24 -29.53 -23.56
N ALA A 39 -4.76 -29.34 -22.35
CA ALA A 39 -4.89 -28.02 -21.72
C ALA A 39 -3.50 -27.42 -21.42
N PRO A 40 -3.27 -26.11 -21.61
CA PRO A 40 -2.19 -25.44 -20.94
C PRO A 40 -2.62 -25.12 -19.50
N ASP A 41 -1.89 -25.68 -18.56
CA ASP A 41 -1.88 -25.34 -17.14
C ASP A 41 -1.43 -23.89 -16.99
N VAL A 42 -2.35 -22.99 -16.64
CA VAL A 42 -2.05 -21.60 -16.28
C VAL A 42 -2.20 -21.50 -14.76
N SER A 43 -1.08 -21.68 -14.07
CA SER A 43 -0.97 -21.34 -12.65
C SER A 43 -1.30 -19.84 -12.45
N PRO A 44 -2.28 -19.48 -11.60
CA PRO A 44 -2.52 -18.09 -11.25
C PRO A 44 -1.39 -17.62 -10.32
N GLY A 45 -0.65 -16.60 -10.76
CA GLY A 45 0.31 -15.88 -9.92
C GLY A 45 -0.38 -15.19 -8.74
N PRO A 46 0.35 -14.83 -7.67
CA PRO A 46 -0.24 -14.34 -6.44
C PRO A 46 -0.91 -12.98 -6.66
N GLU A 47 -2.19 -12.93 -6.33
CA GLU A 47 -3.02 -11.73 -6.30
C GLU A 47 -2.60 -10.86 -5.11
N LEU A 48 -1.85 -9.79 -5.37
CA LEU A 48 -1.51 -8.79 -4.36
C LEU A 48 -2.78 -7.98 -4.04
N ALA A 49 -3.45 -8.34 -2.95
CA ALA A 49 -4.49 -7.52 -2.37
C ALA A 49 -3.93 -6.13 -1.99
N PRO A 50 -4.61 -5.02 -2.34
CA PRO A 50 -4.20 -3.71 -1.86
C PRO A 50 -4.57 -3.59 -0.37
N ASP A 51 -3.54 -3.57 0.49
CA ASP A 51 -3.69 -3.27 1.91
C ASP A 51 -4.07 -1.79 2.10
N VAL A 52 -5.38 -1.53 2.16
CA VAL A 52 -5.94 -0.22 2.49
C VAL A 52 -6.38 -0.25 3.95
N SER A 53 -5.42 -0.05 4.84
CA SER A 53 -5.72 0.32 6.23
C SER A 53 -6.20 1.78 6.30
N PRO A 54 -7.38 2.08 6.87
CA PRO A 54 -7.83 3.45 7.05
C PRO A 54 -6.97 4.17 8.10
N GLY A 55 -6.47 5.37 7.76
CA GLY A 55 -5.65 6.19 8.66
C GLY A 55 -6.41 6.66 9.91
N PRO A 56 -5.71 6.92 11.03
CA PRO A 56 -6.36 7.25 12.29
C PRO A 56 -7.00 8.65 12.25
N GLU A 57 -8.19 8.71 12.85
CA GLU A 57 -9.00 9.89 13.11
C GLU A 57 -8.29 10.79 14.15
N LEU A 58 -8.05 12.06 13.81
CA LEU A 58 -7.44 13.05 14.71
C LEU A 58 -8.46 13.50 15.76
N ALA A 59 -8.30 13.04 17.00
CA ALA A 59 -8.99 13.58 18.17
C ALA A 59 -8.29 14.87 18.67
N PRO A 60 -9.02 15.83 19.26
CA PRO A 60 -8.48 17.12 19.68
C PRO A 60 -7.56 17.02 20.91
N ASP A 61 -6.46 17.76 20.82
CA ASP A 61 -5.35 17.91 21.74
C ASP A 61 -5.76 18.62 23.06
N VAL A 62 -5.55 17.96 24.21
CA VAL A 62 -5.55 18.61 25.53
C VAL A 62 -4.50 17.93 26.42
N SER A 63 -3.30 18.50 26.46
CA SER A 63 -2.29 18.22 27.49
C SER A 63 -2.41 19.24 28.65
N PRO A 64 -2.29 18.82 29.91
CA PRO A 64 -1.75 19.67 30.97
C PRO A 64 -0.28 19.28 31.26
N GLY A 65 0.59 20.29 31.24
CA GLY A 65 2.03 20.17 31.48
C GLY A 65 2.41 19.89 32.95
N PRO A 66 3.71 19.64 33.23
CA PRO A 66 4.18 19.27 34.56
C PRO A 66 4.45 20.50 35.42
N GLU A 67 4.02 20.46 36.69
CA GLU A 67 4.33 21.47 37.70
C GLU A 67 5.49 20.97 38.58
N LEU A 68 6.59 21.72 38.57
CA LEU A 68 7.70 21.68 39.54
C LEU A 68 7.26 22.52 40.76
N ALA A 69 7.57 22.22 42.03
CA ALA A 69 8.89 22.24 42.66
C ALA A 69 8.73 21.95 44.21
N PRO A 70 9.61 22.38 45.14
CA PRO A 70 10.53 21.53 45.92
C PRO A 70 10.32 21.61 47.46
N ASP A 71 11.06 20.83 48.26
CA ASP A 71 11.50 21.33 49.58
C ASP A 71 12.76 20.63 50.11
N VAL A 72 13.50 21.37 50.94
CA VAL A 72 14.96 21.36 51.11
C VAL A 72 15.32 21.27 52.62
N SER A 73 16.33 20.41 52.94
CA SER A 73 17.33 20.52 54.04
C SER A 73 16.91 20.35 55.53
N PRO A 74 17.85 20.36 56.53
CA PRO A 74 19.19 19.71 56.65
C PRO A 74 19.51 19.12 58.07
N GLY A 75 20.53 18.22 58.15
CA GLY A 75 21.48 18.00 59.29
C GLY A 75 20.95 17.47 60.66
N PRO A 76 21.79 16.96 61.60
CA PRO A 76 23.24 17.13 61.72
C PRO A 76 24.07 15.84 61.95
N GLU A 77 25.38 16.06 61.85
CA GLU A 77 26.53 15.20 62.16
C GLU A 77 26.75 15.04 63.68
N LEU A 78 26.92 13.81 64.17
CA LEU A 78 27.54 13.52 65.47
C LEU A 78 28.32 12.18 65.40
N ALA A 79 29.63 12.28 65.57
CA ALA A 79 30.57 11.17 65.71
C ALA A 79 30.32 10.35 66.99
N PRO A 80 30.69 9.05 67.02
CA PRO A 80 30.97 8.38 68.29
C PRO A 80 32.47 8.15 68.48
N ASP A 81 32.89 8.58 69.67
CA ASP A 81 34.10 8.27 70.44
C ASP A 81 34.79 6.94 70.12
N VAL A 82 36.12 7.03 69.99
CA VAL A 82 37.04 5.90 70.11
C VAL A 82 37.24 5.61 71.60
N ALA A 83 36.64 4.52 72.08
CA ALA A 83 37.01 3.91 73.35
C ALA A 83 37.96 2.71 73.10
N PRO A 84 39.05 2.54 73.88
CA PRO A 84 39.96 1.41 73.71
C PRO A 84 39.32 0.10 74.23
N ALA A 85 39.45 -0.97 73.44
CA ALA A 85 39.01 -2.31 73.81
C ALA A 85 39.80 -2.86 75.03
N PRO A 86 39.17 -3.65 75.92
CA PRO A 86 39.90 -4.39 76.95
C PRO A 86 40.76 -5.52 76.33
N PRO A 87 41.85 -5.96 76.98
CA PRO A 87 42.73 -6.97 76.43
C PRO A 87 42.02 -8.32 76.27
N ALA A 88 42.20 -8.93 75.11
CA ALA A 88 41.69 -10.27 74.79
C ALA A 88 42.22 -11.31 75.80
N PRO A 89 41.41 -12.28 76.26
CA PRO A 89 41.93 -13.42 76.98
C PRO A 89 42.82 -14.25 76.04
N VAL A 90 43.99 -14.63 76.54
CA VAL A 90 44.94 -15.51 75.87
C VAL A 90 44.26 -16.85 75.59
N VAL A 91 43.89 -17.10 74.34
CA VAL A 91 43.43 -18.41 73.88
C VAL A 91 44.67 -19.28 73.71
N ALA A 92 44.73 -20.36 74.49
CA ALA A 92 45.75 -21.41 74.37
C ALA A 92 45.81 -21.95 72.93
N PRO A 93 46.99 -22.37 72.42
CA PRO A 93 47.10 -22.85 71.05
C PRO A 93 46.19 -24.07 70.84
N ALA A 94 45.25 -23.93 69.89
CA ALA A 94 44.40 -25.01 69.43
C ALA A 94 45.26 -26.14 68.81
N PRO A 95 44.86 -27.41 68.97
CA PRO A 95 45.61 -28.54 68.44
C PRO A 95 45.69 -28.44 66.90
N PRO A 96 46.81 -28.87 66.27
CA PRO A 96 46.94 -28.83 64.83
C PRO A 96 45.96 -29.82 64.20
N GLY A 97 44.89 -29.31 63.58
CA GLY A 97 43.93 -30.19 62.90
C GLY A 97 42.58 -29.61 62.49
N SER A 98 42.28 -28.33 62.69
CA SER A 98 41.04 -27.73 62.18
C SER A 98 41.34 -26.81 61.00
N TRP A 99 41.10 -27.31 59.79
CA TRP A 99 40.92 -26.44 58.63
C TRP A 99 39.65 -25.60 58.86
N PRO A 100 39.61 -24.30 58.49
CA PRO A 100 38.37 -23.56 58.55
C PRO A 100 37.31 -24.31 57.71
N PRO A 101 36.06 -24.43 58.19
CA PRO A 101 35.00 -25.00 57.38
C PRO A 101 34.91 -24.20 56.08
N GLY A 102 35.01 -24.88 54.94
CA GLY A 102 34.96 -24.24 53.63
C GLY A 102 33.74 -23.32 53.54
N GLU A 103 33.94 -22.12 53.00
CA GLU A 103 32.88 -21.12 52.85
C GLU A 103 31.60 -21.74 52.30
N PRO A 104 30.42 -21.43 52.88
CA PRO A 104 29.16 -21.97 52.38
C PRO A 104 29.01 -21.57 50.92
N ARG A 105 28.98 -22.55 50.02
CA ARG A 105 28.75 -22.31 48.59
C ARG A 105 27.38 -21.64 48.46
N THR A 106 27.35 -20.41 47.96
CA THR A 106 26.11 -19.64 47.71
C THR A 106 25.77 -19.59 46.21
N GLY A 107 24.49 -19.48 45.87
CA GLY A 107 24.02 -19.37 44.48
C GLY A 107 24.02 -20.69 43.71
N ILE A 108 24.32 -20.67 42.42
CA ILE A 108 24.32 -21.87 41.54
C ILE A 108 25.31 -22.93 42.06
N ALA A 109 26.42 -22.51 42.68
CA ALA A 109 27.42 -23.39 43.29
C ALA A 109 26.90 -24.18 44.51
N ALA A 110 25.77 -23.78 45.10
CA ALA A 110 25.09 -24.48 46.19
C ALA A 110 24.21 -25.65 45.69
N LEU A 111 23.88 -25.65 44.40
CA LEU A 111 23.02 -26.66 43.78
C LEU A 111 23.77 -27.99 43.60
N SER A 112 23.04 -29.10 43.50
CA SER A 112 23.65 -30.39 43.17
C SER A 112 24.32 -30.32 41.78
N PRO A 113 25.38 -31.11 41.51
CA PRO A 113 26.09 -31.08 40.23
C PRO A 113 25.18 -31.25 39.00
N ARG A 114 24.07 -32.00 39.13
CA ARG A 114 23.08 -32.18 38.06
C ARG A 114 22.33 -30.89 37.74
N TYR A 115 21.93 -30.13 38.76
CA TYR A 115 21.26 -28.84 38.59
C TYR A 115 22.23 -27.75 38.14
N GLN A 116 23.50 -27.79 38.57
CA GLN A 116 24.54 -26.90 38.05
C GLN A 116 24.75 -27.08 36.55
N VAL A 117 24.86 -28.32 36.08
CA VAL A 117 24.95 -28.64 34.65
C VAL A 117 23.70 -28.14 33.91
N GLY A 118 22.50 -28.35 34.49
CA GLY A 118 21.25 -27.85 33.91
C GLY A 118 21.23 -26.32 33.76
N VAL A 119 21.66 -25.60 34.80
CA VAL A 119 21.73 -24.12 34.78
C VAL A 119 22.79 -23.65 33.79
N ALA A 120 23.97 -24.28 33.75
CA ALA A 120 25.02 -23.94 32.80
C ALA A 120 24.56 -24.14 31.35
N LEU A 121 23.85 -25.24 31.07
CA LEU A 121 23.27 -25.50 29.75
C LEU A 121 22.21 -24.45 29.37
N ALA A 122 21.32 -24.11 30.30
CA ALA A 122 20.31 -23.08 30.08
C ALA A 122 20.95 -21.71 29.77
N LEU A 123 21.96 -21.31 30.54
CA LEU A 123 22.70 -20.07 30.30
C LEU A 123 23.44 -20.09 28.96
N ALA A 124 24.02 -21.23 28.56
CA ALA A 124 24.65 -21.38 27.25
C ALA A 124 23.65 -21.21 26.11
N VAL A 125 22.45 -21.81 26.20
CA VAL A 125 21.38 -21.65 25.21
C VAL A 125 20.93 -20.20 25.11
N VAL A 126 20.73 -19.52 26.25
CA VAL A 126 20.35 -18.10 26.27
C VAL A 126 21.44 -17.24 25.63
N ALA A 127 22.71 -17.47 25.98
CA ALA A 127 23.83 -16.71 25.41
C ALA A 127 23.92 -16.89 23.88
N ILE A 128 23.72 -18.12 23.37
CA ILE A 128 23.67 -18.38 21.94
C ILE A 128 22.50 -17.60 21.29
N GLY A 129 21.32 -17.65 21.89
CA GLY A 129 20.15 -16.90 21.40
C GLY A 129 20.40 -15.40 21.32
N VAL A 130 21.05 -14.81 22.32
CA VAL A 130 21.45 -13.39 22.32
C VAL A 130 22.43 -13.09 21.20
N CYS A 131 23.47 -13.92 21.02
CA CYS A 131 24.43 -13.74 19.93
C CYS A 131 23.78 -13.84 18.55
N VAL A 132 22.86 -14.79 18.36
CA VAL A 132 22.08 -14.92 17.12
C VAL A 132 21.26 -13.66 16.90
N HIS A 133 20.51 -13.20 17.90
CA HIS A 133 19.68 -12.01 17.78
C HIS A 133 20.50 -10.77 17.39
N ILE A 134 21.62 -10.51 18.08
CA ILE A 134 22.52 -9.39 17.75
C ILE A 134 23.06 -9.51 16.32
N GLY A 135 23.44 -10.74 15.91
CA GLY A 135 23.90 -10.99 14.54
C GLY A 135 22.83 -10.71 13.49
N MET A 136 21.60 -11.16 13.72
CA MET A 136 20.46 -10.91 12.81
C MET A 136 20.13 -9.42 12.73
N THR A 137 20.08 -8.72 13.86
CA THR A 137 19.85 -7.26 13.89
C THR A 137 20.97 -6.51 13.17
N PHE A 138 22.23 -6.91 13.37
CA PHE A 138 23.35 -6.31 12.65
C PHE A 138 23.21 -6.52 11.14
N LEU A 139 22.90 -7.74 10.68
CA LEU A 139 22.71 -8.01 9.26
C LEU A 139 21.54 -7.21 8.67
N HIS A 140 20.48 -7.02 9.45
CA HIS A 140 19.31 -6.23 9.05
C HIS A 140 19.62 -4.75 8.84
N VAL A 141 20.45 -4.16 9.72
CA VAL A 141 20.79 -2.73 9.69
C VAL A 141 22.00 -2.44 8.80
N ALA A 142 22.88 -3.42 8.60
CA ALA A 142 24.10 -3.25 7.82
C ALA A 142 23.81 -3.02 6.32
N PRO A 143 24.71 -2.34 5.60
CA PRO A 143 24.63 -2.26 4.14
C PRO A 143 24.57 -3.65 3.49
N ALA A 144 23.92 -3.73 2.34
CA ALA A 144 23.74 -4.98 1.60
C ALA A 144 25.08 -5.71 1.38
N ASN A 145 25.15 -6.96 1.82
CA ASN A 145 26.33 -7.81 1.79
C ASN A 145 25.98 -9.19 1.18
N THR A 146 26.97 -10.05 0.98
CA THR A 146 26.75 -11.36 0.35
C THR A 146 25.80 -12.26 1.14
N VAL A 147 25.82 -12.17 2.47
CA VAL A 147 24.96 -12.96 3.36
C VAL A 147 23.52 -12.47 3.29
N THR A 148 23.28 -11.16 3.41
CA THR A 148 21.91 -10.61 3.31
C THR A 148 21.31 -10.76 1.92
N ARG A 149 22.12 -10.80 0.86
CA ARG A 149 21.63 -11.12 -0.49
C ARG A 149 21.24 -12.58 -0.68
N ALA A 150 21.93 -13.51 -0.01
CA ALA A 150 21.66 -14.94 -0.13
C ALA A 150 20.60 -15.45 0.85
N HIS A 151 20.48 -14.80 2.02
CA HIS A 151 19.68 -15.27 3.16
C HIS A 151 18.81 -14.16 3.78
N GLY A 152 18.48 -13.11 3.03
CA GLY A 152 17.71 -11.97 3.52
C GLY A 152 16.36 -12.37 4.13
N GLU A 153 15.66 -13.31 3.52
CA GLU A 153 14.37 -13.84 4.01
C GLU A 153 14.47 -14.38 5.45
N ALA A 154 15.53 -15.14 5.76
CA ALA A 154 15.72 -15.67 7.12
C ALA A 154 16.03 -14.57 8.16
N VAL A 155 16.69 -13.48 7.73
CA VAL A 155 16.95 -12.31 8.58
C VAL A 155 15.63 -11.56 8.83
N ASP A 156 14.85 -11.37 7.78
CA ASP A 156 13.55 -10.70 7.81
C ASP A 156 12.54 -11.45 8.69
N ASP A 157 12.44 -12.78 8.53
CA ASP A 157 11.56 -13.65 9.34
C ASP A 157 11.89 -13.61 10.84
N TRP A 158 13.17 -13.41 11.19
CA TRP A 158 13.60 -13.29 12.59
C TRP A 158 13.29 -11.90 13.18
N ILE A 159 13.34 -10.84 12.37
CA ILE A 159 13.26 -9.45 12.83
C ILE A 159 11.83 -8.92 12.81
N TYR A 160 11.09 -9.12 11.72
CA TYR A 160 9.80 -8.47 11.51
C TYR A 160 8.65 -8.89 12.43
N PRO A 161 8.63 -10.08 13.09
CA PRO A 161 7.59 -10.40 14.07
C PRO A 161 7.56 -9.43 15.27
N GLU A 162 8.73 -8.92 15.68
CA GLU A 162 8.87 -8.06 16.87
C GLU A 162 9.26 -6.61 16.52
N PHE A 163 9.90 -6.39 15.37
CA PHE A 163 10.40 -5.08 14.94
C PHE A 163 9.91 -4.72 13.53
N GLU A 164 8.62 -4.47 13.40
CA GLU A 164 8.06 -3.93 12.16
C GLU A 164 8.56 -2.49 11.91
N GLN A 165 9.32 -2.28 10.83
CA GLN A 165 9.81 -0.95 10.47
C GLN A 165 8.75 -0.16 9.69
N ASN A 166 7.83 0.47 10.41
CA ASN A 166 6.78 1.27 9.81
C ASN A 166 7.10 2.78 9.89
N TRP A 167 7.74 3.33 8.85
CA TRP A 167 8.14 4.73 8.75
C TRP A 167 7.02 5.68 8.27
N LYS A 168 5.76 5.26 8.33
CA LYS A 168 4.60 6.05 7.87
C LYS A 168 4.45 7.42 8.53
N LEU A 169 5.11 7.67 9.67
CA LEU A 169 5.02 8.94 10.41
C LEU A 169 5.93 10.07 9.87
N PHE A 170 7.07 9.75 9.23
CA PHE A 170 8.08 10.75 8.83
C PHE A 170 8.37 10.81 7.33
N ALA A 171 8.05 9.73 6.61
CA ALA A 171 8.15 9.68 5.16
C ALA A 171 7.05 8.75 4.65
N PRO A 172 5.77 9.16 4.70
CA PRO A 172 4.74 8.40 4.01
C PRO A 172 5.20 8.26 2.56
N ASN A 173 5.25 7.02 2.06
CA ASN A 173 5.54 6.79 0.66
C ASN A 173 4.53 7.62 -0.13
N PRO A 174 4.98 8.63 -0.90
CA PRO A 174 4.06 9.45 -1.67
C PRO A 174 3.26 8.53 -2.58
N LEU A 175 2.01 8.87 -2.85
CA LEU A 175 1.20 8.12 -3.82
C LEU A 175 1.97 8.05 -5.13
N GLN A 176 2.49 6.87 -5.46
CA GLN A 176 3.24 6.62 -6.69
C GLN A 176 2.30 6.30 -7.86
N GLN A 177 1.05 6.71 -7.75
CA GLN A 177 -0.03 6.40 -8.69
C GLN A 177 -0.81 7.66 -9.04
N ASN A 178 -1.04 7.84 -10.33
CA ASN A 178 -2.02 8.76 -10.86
C ASN A 178 -3.37 8.05 -10.95
N ILE A 179 -4.36 8.58 -10.24
CA ILE A 179 -5.75 8.11 -10.30
C ILE A 179 -6.57 9.21 -10.97
N SER A 180 -7.11 8.93 -12.17
CA SER A 180 -8.04 9.85 -12.84
C SER A 180 -9.47 9.31 -12.78
N ILE A 181 -10.41 10.20 -12.45
CA ILE A 181 -11.84 9.89 -12.37
C ILE A 181 -12.50 10.34 -13.65
N GLN A 182 -13.11 9.38 -14.33
CA GLN A 182 -13.73 9.59 -15.62
C GLN A 182 -15.22 9.26 -15.55
N VAL A 183 -16.04 10.02 -16.28
CA VAL A 183 -17.49 9.82 -16.34
C VAL A 183 -17.97 9.77 -17.79
N ARG A 184 -18.98 8.94 -18.05
CA ARG A 184 -19.80 9.02 -19.26
C ARG A 184 -21.28 9.04 -18.90
N ALA A 185 -22.11 9.56 -19.79
CA ALA A 185 -23.53 9.70 -19.59
C ALA A 185 -24.34 9.00 -20.68
N GLY A 186 -25.50 8.46 -20.29
CA GLY A 186 -26.61 8.19 -21.19
C GLY A 186 -27.53 9.40 -21.20
N VAL A 187 -27.66 10.04 -22.36
CA VAL A 187 -28.38 11.31 -22.53
C VAL A 187 -29.55 11.09 -23.45
N ARG A 188 -30.76 11.46 -23.01
CA ARG A 188 -31.96 11.48 -23.85
C ARG A 188 -32.01 12.78 -24.65
N GLY A 189 -31.97 12.66 -25.97
CA GLY A 189 -32.11 13.77 -26.89
C GLY A 189 -33.56 14.26 -27.06
N PRO A 190 -33.78 15.37 -27.79
CA PRO A 190 -35.11 15.90 -28.10
C PRO A 190 -35.97 14.96 -28.94
N ASP A 191 -35.31 14.11 -29.72
CA ASP A 191 -35.90 13.04 -30.53
C ASP A 191 -36.38 11.83 -29.69
N GLY A 192 -36.14 11.85 -28.38
CA GLY A 192 -36.46 10.77 -27.45
C GLY A 192 -35.45 9.62 -27.45
N MET A 193 -34.41 9.68 -28.30
CA MET A 193 -33.39 8.64 -28.37
C MET A 193 -32.32 8.86 -27.31
N THR A 194 -31.86 7.77 -26.68
CA THR A 194 -30.75 7.83 -25.72
C THR A 194 -29.42 7.61 -26.44
N GLN A 195 -28.54 8.60 -26.37
CA GLN A 195 -27.17 8.51 -26.86
C GLN A 195 -26.20 8.35 -25.68
N THR A 196 -25.15 7.55 -25.85
CA THR A 196 -24.11 7.39 -24.82
C THR A 196 -22.90 8.24 -25.20
N THR A 197 -22.44 9.08 -24.29
CA THR A 197 -21.28 9.93 -24.52
C THR A 197 -19.97 9.12 -24.49
N GLY A 198 -18.90 9.74 -24.97
CA GLY A 198 -17.55 9.29 -24.63
C GLY A 198 -17.24 9.45 -23.13
N TRP A 199 -16.08 8.95 -22.73
CA TRP A 199 -15.54 9.17 -21.39
C TRP A 199 -14.94 10.57 -21.28
N TYR A 200 -15.43 11.35 -20.32
CA TYR A 200 -14.87 12.63 -19.91
C TYR A 200 -13.95 12.44 -18.71
N ASP A 201 -12.77 13.04 -18.74
CA ASP A 201 -11.82 12.97 -17.64
C ASP A 201 -11.95 14.22 -16.75
N LEU A 202 -12.67 14.07 -15.64
CA LEU A 202 -12.93 15.15 -14.68
C LEU A 202 -11.68 15.53 -13.90
N SER A 203 -10.79 14.56 -13.65
CA SER A 203 -9.50 14.84 -13.01
C SER A 203 -8.58 15.64 -13.92
N ALA A 204 -8.59 15.38 -15.23
CA ALA A 204 -7.83 16.18 -16.18
C ALA A 204 -8.36 17.62 -16.30
N GLU A 205 -9.67 17.81 -16.12
CA GLU A 205 -10.28 19.14 -16.04
C GLU A 205 -9.87 19.89 -14.79
N ASP A 206 -9.96 19.27 -13.61
CA ASP A 206 -9.45 19.86 -12.36
C ASP A 206 -7.96 20.22 -12.51
N GLY A 207 -7.17 19.31 -13.09
CA GLY A 207 -5.75 19.53 -13.39
C GLY A 207 -5.51 20.77 -14.23
N ARG A 208 -6.21 20.93 -15.36
CA ARG A 208 -6.09 22.13 -16.23
C ARG A 208 -6.47 23.42 -15.51
N ALA A 209 -7.46 23.36 -14.62
CA ALA A 209 -7.96 24.55 -13.94
C ALA A 209 -7.09 24.93 -12.71
N ILE A 210 -6.27 24.00 -12.21
CA ILE A 210 -5.28 24.21 -11.14
C ILE A 210 -3.91 24.56 -11.72
N ASP A 211 -3.56 24.02 -12.89
CA ASP A 211 -2.26 24.23 -13.52
C ASP A 211 -1.96 25.73 -13.74
N GLY A 212 -0.81 26.18 -13.23
CA GLY A 212 -0.41 27.59 -13.25
C GLY A 212 -1.25 28.55 -12.39
N ASN A 213 -2.25 28.08 -11.65
CA ASN A 213 -3.06 28.91 -10.77
C ASN A 213 -2.35 29.13 -9.43
N LEU A 214 -1.99 30.39 -9.12
CA LEU A 214 -1.29 30.74 -7.88
C LEU A 214 -2.16 30.60 -6.63
N LEU A 215 -3.48 30.66 -6.77
CA LEU A 215 -4.44 30.62 -5.66
C LEU A 215 -5.63 29.71 -6.01
N PRO A 216 -5.42 28.41 -6.28
CA PRO A 216 -6.51 27.51 -6.62
C PRO A 216 -7.37 27.27 -5.38
N SER A 217 -8.70 27.24 -5.53
CA SER A 217 -9.58 26.98 -4.39
C SER A 217 -9.40 25.55 -3.86
N HIS A 218 -9.51 25.36 -2.54
CA HIS A 218 -9.44 24.03 -1.94
C HIS A 218 -10.52 23.08 -2.46
N THR A 219 -11.72 23.61 -2.75
CA THR A 219 -12.82 22.84 -3.35
C THR A 219 -12.40 22.27 -4.70
N GLN A 220 -11.86 23.10 -5.59
CA GLN A 220 -11.40 22.67 -6.91
C GLN A 220 -10.29 21.62 -6.83
N GLN A 221 -9.38 21.75 -5.86
CA GLN A 221 -8.29 20.79 -5.66
C GLN A 221 -8.75 19.45 -5.06
N ASN A 222 -9.80 19.45 -4.23
CA ASN A 222 -10.07 18.33 -3.34
C ASN A 222 -11.47 17.72 -3.45
N GLU A 223 -12.46 18.39 -4.05
CA GLU A 223 -13.84 17.90 -4.11
C GLU A 223 -13.93 16.51 -4.72
N LEU A 224 -13.42 16.36 -5.94
CA LEU A 224 -13.49 15.10 -6.69
C LEU A 224 -12.71 13.98 -6.01
N ARG A 225 -11.50 14.29 -5.55
CA ARG A 225 -10.64 13.34 -4.82
C ARG A 225 -11.31 12.87 -3.53
N ARG A 226 -11.82 13.78 -2.70
CA ARG A 226 -12.48 13.44 -1.43
C ARG A 226 -13.77 12.65 -1.66
N ALA A 227 -14.53 12.97 -2.71
CA ALA A 227 -15.72 12.20 -3.09
C ALA A 227 -15.35 10.76 -3.49
N TRP A 228 -14.28 10.59 -4.26
CA TRP A 228 -13.77 9.27 -4.65
C TRP A 228 -13.22 8.48 -3.45
N ASP A 229 -12.41 9.10 -2.60
CA ASP A 229 -11.88 8.47 -1.38
C ASP A 229 -13.03 7.98 -0.48
N PHE A 230 -14.08 8.79 -0.33
CA PHE A 230 -15.26 8.42 0.45
C PHE A 230 -16.02 7.24 -0.18
N PHE A 231 -16.15 7.21 -1.50
CA PHE A 231 -16.75 6.08 -2.21
C PHE A 231 -15.94 4.80 -1.96
N VAL A 232 -14.63 4.83 -2.21
CA VAL A 232 -13.74 3.66 -2.05
C VAL A 232 -13.76 3.13 -0.62
N ALA A 233 -13.75 4.01 0.39
CA ALA A 233 -13.76 3.62 1.78
C ALA A 233 -15.09 3.00 2.26
N THR A 234 -16.14 3.07 1.46
CA THR A 234 -17.50 2.64 1.85
C THR A 234 -18.14 1.65 0.87
N HIS A 235 -17.34 1.05 -0.03
CA HIS A 235 -17.77 0.05 -0.99
C HIS A 235 -16.87 -1.18 -0.97
N ASP A 236 -17.45 -2.35 -1.23
CA ASP A 236 -16.68 -3.59 -1.38
C ASP A 236 -15.98 -3.71 -2.75
N SER A 237 -15.31 -4.84 -2.98
CA SER A 237 -14.61 -5.17 -4.22
C SER A 237 -15.54 -5.25 -5.43
N GLU A 238 -16.82 -5.58 -5.23
CA GLU A 238 -17.84 -5.65 -6.28
C GLU A 238 -18.56 -4.30 -6.51
N ASN A 239 -18.10 -3.23 -5.86
CA ASN A 239 -18.70 -1.89 -5.89
C ASN A 239 -20.11 -1.84 -5.27
N ARG A 240 -20.40 -2.65 -4.26
CA ARG A 240 -21.65 -2.59 -3.50
C ARG A 240 -21.47 -1.69 -2.27
N PRO A 241 -22.45 -0.82 -1.95
CA PRO A 241 -22.35 0.09 -0.82
C PRO A 241 -22.42 -0.66 0.52
N VAL A 242 -21.55 -0.28 1.45
CA VAL A 242 -21.53 -0.78 2.82
C VAL A 242 -22.28 0.20 3.75
N GLY A 243 -23.48 -0.19 4.15
CA GLY A 243 -24.33 0.58 5.05
C GLY A 243 -24.79 1.94 4.48
N LEU A 244 -25.29 2.81 5.36
CA LEU A 244 -25.81 4.13 4.98
C LEU A 244 -24.73 5.05 4.40
N ARG A 245 -23.48 4.94 4.87
CA ARG A 245 -22.38 5.78 4.36
C ARG A 245 -22.06 5.45 2.90
N GLY A 246 -22.11 4.16 2.54
CA GLY A 246 -21.97 3.71 1.15
C GLY A 246 -22.98 4.39 0.22
N SER A 247 -24.28 4.26 0.52
CA SER A 247 -25.34 4.83 -0.33
C SER A 247 -25.30 6.36 -0.42
N LEU A 248 -24.90 7.04 0.66
CA LEU A 248 -24.69 8.49 0.65
C LEU A 248 -23.49 8.89 -0.22
N SER A 249 -22.40 8.13 -0.19
CA SER A 249 -21.22 8.40 -1.02
C SER A 249 -21.51 8.22 -2.51
N GLU A 250 -22.32 7.23 -2.91
CA GLU A 250 -22.78 7.06 -4.30
C GLU A 250 -23.57 8.28 -4.75
N SER A 251 -24.53 8.71 -3.94
CA SER A 251 -25.37 9.86 -4.23
C SER A 251 -24.53 11.14 -4.35
N TYR A 252 -23.58 11.35 -3.44
CA TYR A 252 -22.68 12.49 -3.46
C TYR A 252 -21.80 12.52 -4.72
N LEU A 253 -21.12 11.40 -5.03
CA LEU A 253 -20.25 11.28 -6.18
C LEU A 253 -21.02 11.47 -7.49
N ARG A 254 -22.18 10.83 -7.61
CA ARG A 254 -23.08 10.96 -8.76
C ARG A 254 -23.54 12.39 -8.98
N ARG A 255 -23.89 13.12 -7.90
CA ARG A 255 -24.36 14.51 -7.98
C ARG A 255 -23.26 15.45 -8.46
N ILE A 256 -22.02 15.28 -7.98
CA ILE A 256 -20.85 16.01 -8.50
C ILE A 256 -20.72 15.81 -10.01
N MET A 257 -20.84 14.57 -10.49
CA MET A 257 -20.64 14.28 -11.91
C MET A 257 -21.73 14.87 -12.79
N VAL A 258 -22.99 14.76 -12.37
CA VAL A 258 -24.13 15.34 -13.09
C VAL A 258 -24.01 16.85 -13.16
N LEU A 259 -23.62 17.50 -12.05
CA LEU A 259 -23.41 18.95 -12.00
C LEU A 259 -22.28 19.42 -12.92
N ARG A 260 -21.15 18.70 -12.95
CA ARG A 260 -20.00 19.05 -13.80
C ARG A 260 -20.31 18.84 -15.28
N LEU A 261 -20.86 17.68 -15.65
CA LEU A 261 -21.30 17.41 -17.02
C LEU A 261 -22.27 18.48 -17.58
N GLY A 262 -23.10 19.05 -16.71
CA GLY A 262 -23.99 20.16 -17.05
C GLY A 262 -23.28 21.52 -17.16
N ARG A 263 -22.39 21.85 -16.21
CA ARG A 263 -21.65 23.12 -16.18
C ARG A 263 -20.72 23.29 -17.38
N ASP A 264 -20.06 22.21 -17.78
CA ASP A 264 -18.99 22.26 -18.78
C ASP A 264 -19.53 22.04 -20.20
N ASP A 265 -20.86 22.06 -20.36
CA ASP A 265 -21.58 21.81 -21.61
C ASP A 265 -21.18 20.49 -22.30
N ALA A 266 -20.59 19.56 -21.53
CA ALA A 266 -20.03 18.30 -22.00
C ALA A 266 -21.08 17.49 -22.77
N VAL A 267 -22.32 17.46 -22.27
CA VAL A 267 -23.45 16.81 -22.93
C VAL A 267 -23.66 17.35 -24.35
N ARG A 268 -23.74 18.69 -24.50
CA ARG A 268 -23.96 19.33 -25.79
C ARG A 268 -22.79 19.06 -26.74
N ALA A 269 -21.57 19.08 -26.22
CA ALA A 269 -20.37 18.77 -26.99
C ALA A 269 -20.34 17.31 -27.50
N ALA A 270 -20.86 16.34 -26.72
CA ALA A 270 -20.93 14.94 -27.16
C ALA A 270 -22.04 14.66 -28.15
N THR A 271 -23.25 15.18 -27.91
CA THR A 271 -24.45 14.77 -28.63
C THR A 271 -24.83 15.74 -29.75
N GLY A 272 -24.15 16.88 -29.86
CA GLY A 272 -24.48 17.95 -30.80
C GLY A 272 -25.80 18.68 -30.47
N SER A 273 -26.47 18.34 -29.37
CA SER A 273 -27.77 18.91 -28.97
C SER A 273 -27.92 18.95 -27.45
N SER A 274 -28.84 19.78 -26.93
CA SER A 274 -29.20 19.69 -25.52
C SER A 274 -29.96 18.39 -25.24
N GLY A 275 -29.64 17.71 -24.16
CA GLY A 275 -30.35 16.51 -23.73
C GLY A 275 -30.36 16.37 -22.22
N VAL A 276 -31.20 15.47 -21.72
CA VAL A 276 -31.35 15.20 -20.28
C VAL A 276 -30.50 13.98 -19.92
N ILE A 277 -29.66 14.11 -18.88
CA ILE A 277 -28.87 12.99 -18.37
C ILE A 277 -29.81 12.00 -17.67
N GLU A 278 -29.89 10.77 -18.17
CA GLU A 278 -30.74 9.71 -17.60
C GLU A 278 -29.96 8.80 -16.63
N ARG A 279 -28.71 8.57 -16.96
CA ARG A 279 -27.82 7.67 -16.24
C ARG A 279 -26.38 8.10 -16.45
N VAL A 280 -25.54 7.82 -15.46
CA VAL A 280 -24.10 8.05 -15.53
C VAL A 280 -23.36 6.76 -15.21
N GLN A 281 -22.16 6.65 -15.75
CA GLN A 281 -21.22 5.62 -15.37
C GLN A 281 -19.88 6.28 -15.08
N VAL A 282 -19.27 5.86 -13.98
CA VAL A 282 -18.00 6.39 -13.51
C VAL A 282 -16.97 5.28 -13.58
N ARG A 283 -15.72 5.64 -13.87
CA ARG A 283 -14.59 4.73 -13.70
C ARG A 283 -13.40 5.49 -13.13
N SER A 284 -12.55 4.80 -12.37
CA SER A 284 -11.19 5.26 -12.17
C SER A 284 -10.27 4.65 -13.21
N ARG A 285 -9.26 5.42 -13.61
CA ARG A 285 -8.10 4.99 -14.37
C ARG A 285 -6.87 5.20 -13.50
N THR A 286 -6.24 4.11 -13.09
CA THR A 286 -5.06 4.14 -12.21
C THR A 286 -3.83 3.74 -13.01
N SER A 287 -2.76 4.53 -12.92
CA SER A 287 -1.47 4.21 -13.54
C SER A 287 -0.34 4.66 -12.62
N ASN A 288 0.77 3.92 -12.57
CA ASN A 288 1.92 4.36 -11.80
C ASN A 288 2.50 5.67 -12.36
N VAL A 289 3.00 6.53 -11.47
CA VAL A 289 3.76 7.73 -11.83
C VAL A 289 5.06 7.25 -12.50
N PRO A 290 5.40 7.75 -13.70
CA PRO A 290 6.65 7.38 -14.35
C PRO A 290 7.85 7.75 -13.47
N PRO A 291 8.85 6.87 -13.35
CA PRO A 291 10.05 7.19 -12.61
C PRO A 291 10.81 8.31 -13.35
N PRO A 292 11.53 9.18 -12.64
CA PRO A 292 12.29 10.25 -13.26
C PRO A 292 13.42 9.68 -14.14
N GLU A 293 13.87 10.45 -15.13
CA GLU A 293 14.86 10.00 -16.14
C GLU A 293 16.18 9.49 -15.54
N TRP A 294 16.55 9.97 -14.34
CA TRP A 294 17.76 9.56 -13.63
C TRP A 294 17.60 8.26 -12.83
N SER A 295 16.38 7.74 -12.68
CA SER A 295 16.10 6.49 -11.97
C SER A 295 16.26 5.28 -12.89
N ARG A 296 16.74 4.16 -12.33
CA ARG A 296 16.82 2.86 -13.02
C ARG A 296 15.59 1.97 -12.76
N GLU A 297 14.66 2.45 -11.95
CA GLU A 297 13.45 1.74 -11.59
C GLU A 297 12.56 1.50 -12.81
N LYS A 298 11.95 0.31 -12.89
CA LYS A 298 11.03 -0.05 -13.95
C LYS A 298 9.67 -0.38 -13.34
N VAL A 299 8.76 0.59 -13.38
CA VAL A 299 7.36 0.39 -13.02
C VAL A 299 6.50 0.35 -14.28
N SER A 300 5.48 -0.52 -14.27
CA SER A 300 4.51 -0.55 -15.37
C SER A 300 3.65 0.72 -15.31
N THR A 301 3.58 1.46 -16.41
CA THR A 301 2.70 2.63 -16.56
C THR A 301 1.38 2.26 -17.26
N THR A 302 1.14 0.97 -17.51
CA THR A 302 -0.11 0.49 -18.12
C THR A 302 -1.28 0.79 -17.18
N PRO A 303 -2.31 1.52 -17.64
CA PRO A 303 -3.43 1.85 -16.78
C PRO A 303 -4.31 0.65 -16.46
N SER A 304 -4.71 0.51 -15.19
CA SER A 304 -5.82 -0.34 -14.76
C SER A 304 -7.09 0.50 -14.60
N TYR A 305 -8.26 -0.15 -14.72
CA TYR A 305 -9.55 0.52 -14.64
C TYR A 305 -10.45 -0.15 -13.60
N ARG A 306 -11.10 0.66 -12.76
CA ARG A 306 -12.24 0.23 -11.93
C ARG A 306 -13.49 0.90 -12.46
N GLU A 307 -14.28 0.15 -13.23
CA GLU A 307 -15.53 0.65 -13.82
C GLU A 307 -16.71 0.33 -12.90
N LEU A 308 -17.46 1.37 -12.54
CA LEU A 308 -18.64 1.27 -11.68
C LEU A 308 -19.88 0.88 -12.51
N PRO A 309 -20.92 0.30 -11.88
CA PRO A 309 -22.19 0.06 -12.56
C PRO A 309 -22.83 1.38 -13.03
N TRP A 310 -23.74 1.27 -13.99
CA TRP A 310 -24.56 2.41 -14.41
C TRP A 310 -25.50 2.84 -13.27
N TRP A 311 -25.44 4.11 -12.90
CA TRP A 311 -26.38 4.70 -11.95
C TRP A 311 -27.42 5.53 -12.69
N ARG A 312 -28.70 5.31 -12.36
CA ARG A 312 -29.77 6.18 -12.82
C ARG A 312 -29.66 7.54 -12.15
N VAL A 313 -29.96 8.59 -12.90
CA VAL A 313 -30.01 9.97 -12.39
C VAL A 313 -31.48 10.32 -12.13
N PRO A 314 -31.85 10.64 -10.88
CA PRO A 314 -33.16 11.18 -10.55
C PRO A 314 -33.47 12.47 -11.32
N GLN A 315 -34.76 12.72 -11.61
CA GLN A 315 -35.16 13.84 -12.46
C GLN A 315 -34.83 15.22 -11.86
N ASP A 316 -34.84 15.34 -10.54
CA ASP A 316 -34.46 16.55 -9.81
C ASP A 316 -32.98 16.87 -10.00
N GLU A 317 -32.11 15.86 -9.96
CA GLU A 317 -30.67 16.03 -10.21
C GLU A 317 -30.36 16.28 -11.69
N ALA A 318 -31.06 15.60 -12.60
CA ALA A 318 -30.88 15.75 -14.04
C ALA A 318 -31.15 17.17 -14.56
N ARG A 319 -31.89 17.99 -13.79
CA ARG A 319 -32.21 19.39 -14.11
C ARG A 319 -31.31 20.40 -13.37
N GLY A 320 -30.23 19.95 -12.74
CA GLY A 320 -29.33 20.81 -11.94
C GLY A 320 -29.88 21.13 -10.54
N GLY A 321 -30.86 20.36 -10.06
CA GLY A 321 -31.52 20.60 -8.78
C GLY A 321 -30.66 20.18 -7.58
N VAL A 322 -30.03 21.18 -6.96
CA VAL A 322 -29.82 21.18 -5.51
C VAL A 322 -31.00 21.94 -4.91
N ARG A 323 -32.03 21.21 -4.47
CA ARG A 323 -32.93 21.69 -3.42
C ARG A 323 -32.64 20.90 -2.17
#